data_AF-A0AAW2XIR3-F1
#
_entry.id   AF-A0AAW2XIR3-F1
#
_cell.length_a   1.000
_cell.length_b   1.000
_cell.length_c   1.000
_cell.angle_alpha   90.00
_cell.angle_beta   90.00
_cell.angle_gamma   90.00
#
_symmetry.space_group_name_H-M   'P 1'
#
loop_
_entity.id
_entity.type
_entity.pdbx_description
1 polymer ?
#
loop_
_entity_poly.entity_id
_entity_poly.type
_entity_poly.pdbx_seq_one_letter_code
_entity_poly.pdbx_strand_id
1 'polypeptide(L)'
;MEISNMGNNSATQYGVEELVGTNYNYWRMCMEVYLQGQDLWELVAGGNAEIPADTTENVESRWKWKIKCGKALFALRTSIGKEYIDHVRTSVLQNKFGDT
;
A
#
# COMPACT_ATOMS: atom_id res chain seq x y z
N MET A 1 18.02 36.07 -0.11
CA MET A 1 18.43 34.74 -0.58
C MET A 1 17.20 34.09 -1.16
N GLU A 2 17.21 33.89 -2.47
CA GLU A 2 16.11 33.30 -3.23
C GLU A 2 15.99 31.82 -2.85
N ILE A 3 14.81 31.38 -2.40
CA ILE A 3 14.53 29.95 -2.25
C ILE A 3 13.98 29.52 -3.60
N SER A 4 14.87 29.02 -4.45
CA SER A 4 14.53 28.48 -5.76
C SER A 4 13.68 27.22 -5.59
N ASN A 5 12.53 27.28 -6.25
CA ASN A 5 11.56 26.21 -6.43
C ASN A 5 12.20 25.06 -7.26
N MET A 6 12.49 23.95 -6.61
CA MET A 6 12.84 22.65 -7.21
C MET A 6 12.05 21.59 -6.42
N GLY A 7 11.18 20.74 -6.97
CA GLY A 7 10.65 20.57 -8.30
C GLY A 7 9.47 19.59 -8.19
N ASN A 8 8.50 19.72 -9.09
CA ASN A 8 7.33 18.85 -9.17
C ASN A 8 7.72 17.37 -9.33
N ASN A 9 7.20 16.47 -8.47
CA ASN A 9 6.32 15.38 -8.89
C ASN A 9 5.72 14.60 -7.71
N SER A 10 4.44 14.28 -7.83
CA SER A 10 3.61 13.48 -6.92
C SER A 10 3.71 13.82 -5.43
N ALA A 11 2.99 14.85 -5.01
CA ALA A 11 2.44 14.86 -3.66
C ALA A 11 1.56 13.61 -3.52
N THR A 12 2.11 12.52 -3.00
CA THR A 12 1.28 11.52 -2.34
C THR A 12 0.50 12.29 -1.29
N GLN A 13 -0.81 12.10 -1.25
CA GLN A 13 -1.76 12.87 -0.42
C GLN A 13 -1.43 12.87 1.09
N TYR A 14 -0.39 12.14 1.51
CA TYR A 14 -0.06 11.79 2.88
C TYR A 14 1.39 12.08 3.28
N GLY A 15 2.21 12.69 2.40
CA GLY A 15 3.60 13.06 2.71
C GLY A 15 4.57 11.88 2.83
N VAL A 16 4.16 10.68 2.39
CA VAL A 16 5.06 9.52 2.31
C VAL A 16 5.77 9.58 0.95
N GLU A 17 7.10 9.66 0.97
CA GLU A 17 7.92 9.64 -0.24
C GLU A 17 7.60 8.39 -1.10
N GLU A 18 7.74 8.50 -2.41
CA GLU A 18 7.61 7.35 -3.32
C GLU A 18 8.75 6.35 -3.09
N LEU A 19 8.45 5.05 -3.13
CA LEU A 19 9.47 3.99 -3.07
C LEU A 19 10.22 3.94 -4.40
N VAL A 20 11.49 4.34 -4.39
CA VAL A 20 12.38 4.32 -5.56
C VAL A 20 13.45 3.21 -5.46
N GLY A 21 13.29 2.31 -4.50
CA GLY A 21 14.15 1.14 -4.25
C GLY A 21 15.30 1.41 -3.29
N THR A 22 16.05 2.50 -3.47
CA THR A 22 17.17 2.86 -2.59
C THR A 22 16.72 3.34 -1.21
N ASN A 23 15.49 3.86 -1.10
CA ASN A 23 14.93 4.42 0.13
C ASN A 23 14.03 3.45 0.91
N TYR A 24 14.07 2.14 0.64
CA TYR A 24 13.12 1.17 1.21
C TYR A 24 12.95 1.25 2.73
N ASN A 25 14.05 1.36 3.50
CA ASN A 25 13.97 1.40 4.96
C ASN A 25 13.26 2.67 5.46
N TYR A 26 13.55 3.82 4.85
CA TYR A 26 12.90 5.09 5.18
C TYR A 26 11.43 5.08 4.76
N TRP A 27 11.16 4.63 3.53
CA TRP A 27 9.82 4.45 3.01
C TRP A 27 8.97 3.54 3.91
N ARG A 28 9.52 2.39 4.31
CA ARG A 28 8.84 1.43 5.20
C ARG A 28 8.49 2.08 6.53
N MET A 29 9.43 2.80 7.14
CA MET A 29 9.18 3.51 8.40
C MET A 29 8.06 4.56 8.25
N CYS A 30 8.10 5.39 7.21
CA CYS A 30 7.05 6.39 6.95
C CYS A 30 5.68 5.75 6.68
N MET A 31 5.65 4.66 5.91
CA MET A 31 4.43 3.92 5.60
C MET A 31 3.86 3.22 6.85
N GLU A 32 4.71 2.66 7.72
CA GLU A 32 4.30 2.09 9.00
C GLU A 32 3.61 3.12 9.88
N VAL A 33 4.26 4.28 10.11
CA VAL A 33 3.68 5.38 10.91
C VAL A 33 2.37 5.88 10.30
N TYR A 34 2.32 6.03 8.98
CA TYR A 34 1.09 6.41 8.28
C TYR A 34 -0.05 5.42 8.50
N LEU A 35 0.21 4.12 8.29
CA LEU A 35 -0.79 3.07 8.46
C LEU A 35 -1.23 2.90 9.91
N GLN A 36 -0.32 3.10 10.88
CA GLN A 36 -0.66 3.12 12.30
C GLN A 36 -1.62 4.28 12.62
N GLY A 37 -1.33 5.48 12.12
CA GLY A 37 -2.20 6.65 12.29
C GLY A 37 -3.58 6.51 11.62
N GLN A 38 -3.74 5.54 10.71
CA GLN A 38 -5.01 5.24 10.04
C GLN A 38 -5.70 3.97 10.56
N ASP A 39 -5.15 3.31 11.59
CA ASP A 39 -5.64 2.01 12.11
C ASP A 39 -5.70 0.92 11.01
N LEU A 40 -4.66 0.93 10.15
CA LEU A 40 -4.47 0.01 9.03
C LEU A 40 -3.24 -0.91 9.21
N TRP A 41 -2.30 -0.57 10.10
CA TRP A 41 -1.04 -1.31 10.24
C TRP A 41 -1.24 -2.78 10.60
N GLU A 42 -2.11 -3.08 11.57
CA GLU A 42 -2.39 -4.46 12.01
C GLU A 42 -2.93 -5.35 10.88
N LEU A 43 -3.63 -4.75 9.91
CA LEU A 43 -4.10 -5.45 8.71
C LEU A 43 -2.95 -5.82 7.76
N VAL A 44 -1.94 -4.96 7.66
CA VAL A 44 -0.79 -5.13 6.75
C VAL A 44 0.32 -5.97 7.39
N ALA A 45 0.58 -5.78 8.68
CA ALA A 45 1.57 -6.50 9.46
C ALA A 45 1.15 -7.96 9.78
N GLY A 46 -0.11 -8.31 9.52
CA GLY A 46 -0.64 -9.66 9.73
C GLY A 46 -1.15 -9.92 11.15
N GLY A 47 -1.12 -8.93 12.05
CA GLY A 47 -1.63 -9.05 13.42
C GLY A 47 -3.15 -9.19 13.51
N ASN A 48 -3.88 -8.67 12.51
CA ASN A 48 -5.34 -8.72 12.46
C ASN A 48 -5.87 -8.91 11.03
N ALA A 49 -5.15 -9.71 10.22
CA ALA A 49 -5.49 -9.96 8.82
C ALA A 49 -6.61 -10.99 8.62
N GLU A 50 -7.22 -11.49 9.69
CA GLU A 50 -8.30 -12.47 9.61
C GLU A 50 -9.52 -11.88 8.90
N ILE A 51 -10.00 -12.60 7.89
CA ILE A 51 -11.21 -12.24 7.15
C ILE A 51 -12.40 -12.59 8.04
N PRO A 52 -13.27 -11.62 8.40
CA PRO A 52 -14.47 -11.94 9.17
C PRO A 52 -15.34 -12.97 8.45
N ALA A 53 -15.86 -13.94 9.21
CA ALA A 53 -16.66 -15.03 8.68
C ALA A 53 -17.91 -14.52 7.94
N ASP A 54 -18.33 -15.26 6.91
CA ASP A 54 -19.49 -14.91 6.09
C ASP A 54 -20.80 -15.32 6.76
N THR A 55 -21.15 -14.62 7.85
CA THR A 55 -22.38 -14.83 8.60
C THR A 55 -23.19 -13.54 8.65
N THR A 56 -24.51 -13.66 8.84
CA THR A 56 -25.43 -12.52 8.98
C THR A 56 -25.08 -11.60 10.15
N GLU A 57 -24.46 -12.14 11.21
CA GLU A 57 -23.98 -11.38 12.37
C GLU A 57 -22.74 -10.52 12.05
N ASN A 58 -21.92 -10.95 11.09
CA ASN A 58 -20.63 -10.32 10.76
C ASN A 58 -20.68 -9.37 9.56
N VAL A 59 -21.86 -9.10 8.99
CA VAL A 59 -21.99 -8.29 7.75
C VAL A 59 -21.33 -6.93 7.90
N GLU A 60 -21.54 -6.24 9.01
CA GLU A 60 -20.96 -4.92 9.27
C GLU A 60 -19.43 -5.00 9.45
N SER A 61 -18.95 -5.93 10.27
CA SER A 61 -17.52 -6.16 10.50
C SER A 61 -16.78 -6.50 9.20
N ARG A 62 -17.39 -7.33 8.34
CA ARG A 62 -16.85 -7.71 7.05
C ARG A 62 -16.81 -6.53 6.07
N TRP A 63 -17.82 -5.67 6.08
CA TRP A 63 -17.82 -4.44 5.27
C TRP A 63 -16.73 -3.46 5.73
N LYS A 64 -16.59 -3.22 7.04
CA LYS A 64 -15.52 -2.40 7.62
C LYS A 64 -14.13 -2.94 7.26
N TRP A 65 -13.94 -4.26 7.36
CA TRP A 65 -12.70 -4.92 6.98
C TRP A 65 -12.38 -4.72 5.48
N LYS A 66 -13.36 -4.89 4.59
CA LYS A 66 -13.20 -4.63 3.14
C LYS A 66 -12.78 -3.18 2.86
N ILE A 67 -13.35 -2.21 3.58
CA ILE A 67 -12.97 -0.80 3.45
C ILE A 67 -11.53 -0.58 3.89
N LYS A 68 -11.12 -1.12 5.05
CA LYS A 68 -9.74 -1.03 5.54
C LYS A 68 -8.75 -1.64 4.54
N CYS A 69 -9.08 -2.81 3.97
CA CYS A 69 -8.29 -3.44 2.92
C CYS A 69 -8.13 -2.53 1.69
N GLY A 70 -9.23 -1.96 1.21
CA GLY A 70 -9.20 -1.05 0.07
C GLY A 70 -8.31 0.17 0.33
N LYS A 71 -8.41 0.78 1.52
CA LYS A 71 -7.59 1.92 1.93
C LYS A 71 -6.10 1.57 2.01
N ALA A 72 -5.76 0.47 2.67
CA ALA A 72 -4.38 0.01 2.81
C ALA A 72 -3.76 -0.30 1.43
N LEU A 73 -4.47 -1.03 0.57
CA LEU A 73 -4.03 -1.33 -0.79
C LEU A 73 -3.82 -0.07 -1.63
N PHE A 74 -4.71 0.92 -1.50
CA PHE A 74 -4.58 2.19 -2.20
C PHE A 74 -3.34 2.97 -1.72
N ALA A 75 -3.12 3.09 -0.42
CA ALA A 75 -1.96 3.77 0.14
C ALA A 75 -0.65 3.12 -0.30
N LEU A 76 -0.57 1.78 -0.25
CA LEU A 76 0.60 1.03 -0.71
C LEU A 76 0.83 1.20 -2.22
N ARG A 77 -0.21 1.06 -3.05
CA ARG A 77 -0.05 1.19 -4.50
C ARG A 77 0.36 2.59 -4.96
N THR A 78 -0.13 3.62 -4.29
CA THR A 78 0.14 5.02 -4.67
C THR A 78 1.45 5.57 -4.15
N SER A 79 2.10 4.85 -3.24
CA SER A 79 3.39 5.21 -2.65
C SER A 79 4.56 4.39 -3.20
N ILE A 80 4.31 3.46 -4.14
CA ILE A 80 5.34 2.66 -4.78
C ILE A 80 5.66 3.25 -6.16
N GLY A 81 6.96 3.39 -6.45
CA GLY A 81 7.47 3.78 -7.77
C GLY A 81 6.85 2.97 -8.89
N LYS A 82 6.40 3.65 -9.96
CA LYS A 82 5.74 3.01 -11.12
C LYS A 82 6.57 1.86 -11.69
N GLU A 83 7.89 2.01 -11.70
CA GLU A 83 8.85 1.00 -12.13
C GLU A 83 8.75 -0.30 -11.33
N TYR A 84 8.41 -0.25 -10.04
CA TYR A 84 8.21 -1.44 -9.21
C TYR A 84 6.80 -2.04 -9.34
N ILE A 85 5.80 -1.25 -9.74
CA ILE A 85 4.43 -1.74 -10.00
C ILE A 85 4.40 -2.64 -11.23
N ASP A 86 5.15 -2.30 -12.29
CA ASP A 86 5.16 -3.07 -13.54
C ASP A 86 5.81 -4.47 -13.38
N HIS A 87 6.75 -4.62 -12.44
CA HIS A 87 7.33 -5.92 -12.10
C HIS A 87 6.32 -6.86 -11.41
N VAL A 88 5.35 -6.33 -10.67
CA VAL A 88 4.28 -7.12 -10.02
C VAL A 88 3.30 -7.70 -11.04
N ARG A 89 3.08 -7.05 -12.19
CA ARG A 89 2.25 -7.60 -13.28
C ARG A 89 2.98 -8.66 -14.10
N THR A 90 4.28 -8.51 -14.27
CA THR A 90 5.08 -9.43 -15.11
C THR A 90 5.23 -10.81 -14.46
N SER A 91 5.37 -10.90 -13.14
CA SER A 91 5.47 -12.18 -12.43
C SER A 91 4.19 -13.02 -12.47
N VAL A 92 3.01 -12.37 -12.48
CA VAL A 92 1.72 -13.06 -12.62
C VAL A 92 1.48 -13.57 -14.05
N LEU A 93 2.06 -12.90 -15.06
CA LEU A 93 1.97 -13.33 -16.46
C LEU A 93 3.01 -14.40 -16.81
N GLN A 94 4.24 -14.33 -16.30
CA GLN A 94 5.27 -15.35 -16.57
C GLN A 94 4.89 -16.73 -15.97
N ASN A 95 4.18 -16.77 -14.84
CA ASN A 95 3.64 -18.02 -14.28
C ASN A 95 2.48 -18.63 -15.10
N LYS A 96 1.94 -17.93 -16.10
CA LYS A 96 0.89 -18.46 -16.99
C LYS A 96 1.38 -18.85 -18.39
N PHE A 97 2.60 -18.46 -18.75
CA PHE A 97 3.17 -18.74 -20.07
C PHE A 97 4.29 -19.79 -20.04
N GLY A 98 4.70 -20.27 -18.85
CA GLY A 98 5.71 -21.32 -18.68
C GLY A 98 5.19 -22.75 -18.79
N ASP A 99 3.86 -22.95 -18.77
CA ASP A 99 3.21 -24.26 -18.91
C ASP A 99 2.46 -24.34 -20.24
N THR A 100 3.20 -24.45 -21.36
CA THR A 100 2.67 -25.04 -22.60
C THR A 100 3.77 -25.71 -23.40
#